data_AF-A0A9X3XFX0-F1
#
_entry.id   AF-A0A9X3XFX0-F1
#
_cell.length_a   1.000
_cell.length_b   1.000
_cell.length_c   1.000
_cell.angle_alpha   90.00
_cell.angle_beta   90.00
_cell.angle_gamma   90.00
#
_symmetry.space_group_name_H-M   'P 1'
#
loop_
_entity.id
_entity.type
_entity.pdbx_description
1 polymer ?
#
loop_
_entity_poly.entity_id
_entity_poly.type
_entity_poly.pdbx_seq_one_letter_code
_entity_poly.pdbx_strand_id
1 'polypeptide(L)'
;MKMTPVQRETLTDGTVRLRGSSCAYLFTRPRPRATLVTITGRDVDELGDAPTAEVDAEIQRFGAPLLLFVDPSAATSVANAVADRWTSWFARRRSVLERVDILVSSRYLELTVAWSRHYSGAGDLIRIHNDPARFDVLLASAAPGAQRPAPSRFTEPAAPIQRTRAADGALALSSLGLTFGLSSPGDGALYTTIRGVDRGQLGGMPFDEIFARMPASGAPITLFVDTRGASAPAEIVRDSWSAWFSAARARLRRVFVLVDSGAVRFNVAMAKHGSNTDALVAIHTDPGDFARAAQSLLPGFVLPPV
;
A
#
# COMPACT_ATOMS: atom_id res chain seq x y z
N MET A 1 -16.23 -29.97 -0.32
CA MET A 1 -14.85 -29.71 0.15
C MET A 1 -14.88 -28.42 0.95
N LYS A 2 -14.42 -28.40 2.22
CA LYS A 2 -14.35 -27.14 2.98
C LYS A 2 -13.19 -26.31 2.42
N MET A 3 -13.47 -25.10 1.95
CA MET A 3 -12.41 -24.18 1.55
C MET A 3 -11.65 -23.74 2.80
N THR A 4 -10.34 -23.97 2.82
CA THR A 4 -9.46 -23.38 3.83
C THR A 4 -9.50 -21.87 3.66
N PRO A 5 -9.79 -21.09 4.72
CA PRO A 5 -9.81 -19.64 4.60
C PRO A 5 -8.43 -19.13 4.18
N VAL A 6 -8.41 -18.19 3.23
CA VAL A 6 -7.19 -17.50 2.81
C VAL A 6 -6.60 -16.77 4.01
N GLN A 7 -5.33 -17.05 4.32
CA GLN A 7 -4.62 -16.35 5.37
C GLN A 7 -3.94 -15.13 4.76
N ARG A 8 -4.34 -13.92 5.19
CA ARG A 8 -3.68 -12.66 4.84
C ARG A 8 -2.91 -12.16 6.04
N GLU A 9 -1.60 -12.04 5.89
CA GLU A 9 -0.66 -11.62 6.92
C GLU A 9 0.16 -10.43 6.43
N THR A 10 0.80 -9.71 7.35
CA THR A 10 1.77 -8.66 7.04
C THR A 10 3.09 -9.01 7.70
N LEU A 11 4.20 -8.90 6.98
CA LEU A 11 5.54 -9.15 7.49
C LEU A 11 6.12 -7.89 8.12
N THR A 12 7.29 -8.03 8.77
CA THR A 12 7.92 -6.97 9.57
C THR A 12 8.26 -5.69 8.81
N ASP A 13 8.39 -5.76 7.48
CA ASP A 13 8.65 -4.64 6.58
C ASP A 13 7.40 -4.11 5.85
N GLY A 14 6.20 -4.59 6.23
CA GLY A 14 4.95 -4.20 5.57
C GLY A 14 4.61 -4.98 4.30
N THR A 15 5.42 -5.97 3.90
CA THR A 15 5.08 -6.93 2.83
C THR A 15 3.81 -7.67 3.21
N VAL A 16 2.84 -7.78 2.29
CA VAL A 16 1.63 -8.58 2.53
C VAL A 16 1.86 -9.99 2.01
N ARG A 17 1.53 -10.99 2.83
CA ARG A 17 1.57 -12.40 2.45
C ARG A 17 0.14 -12.96 2.39
N LEU A 18 -0.20 -13.57 1.27
CA LEU A 18 -1.40 -14.41 1.15
C LEU A 18 -0.96 -15.87 1.13
N ARG A 19 -1.60 -16.72 1.94
CA ARG A 19 -1.33 -18.17 1.96
C ARG A 19 -2.61 -18.96 1.80
N GLY A 20 -2.51 -19.98 0.95
CA GLY A 20 -3.46 -21.07 0.84
C GLY A 20 -2.81 -22.36 1.31
N SER A 21 -3.41 -23.49 0.98
CA SER A 21 -2.89 -24.82 1.31
C SER A 21 -1.71 -25.24 0.44
N SER A 22 -1.66 -24.83 -0.83
CA SER A 22 -0.68 -25.27 -1.82
C SER A 22 0.14 -24.15 -2.45
N CYS A 23 -0.25 -22.88 -2.27
CA CYS A 23 0.50 -21.73 -2.77
C CYS A 23 0.57 -20.57 -1.76
N ALA A 24 1.50 -19.66 -2.03
CA ALA A 24 1.59 -18.40 -1.33
C ALA A 24 2.05 -17.27 -2.25
N TYR A 25 1.60 -16.06 -1.95
CA TYR A 25 1.95 -14.83 -2.65
C TYR A 25 2.57 -13.85 -1.66
N LEU A 26 3.63 -13.14 -2.09
CA LEU A 26 4.18 -11.98 -1.41
C LEU A 26 3.95 -10.74 -2.25
N PHE A 27 3.39 -9.70 -1.64
CA PHE A 27 3.17 -8.38 -2.23
C PHE A 27 4.10 -7.40 -1.54
N THR A 28 5.23 -7.13 -2.19
CA THR A 28 6.19 -6.11 -1.77
C THR A 28 5.88 -4.81 -2.51
N ARG A 29 6.07 -3.67 -1.84
CA ARG A 29 5.90 -2.34 -2.44
C ARG A 29 7.24 -1.63 -2.45
N PRO A 30 8.08 -1.84 -3.48
CA PRO A 30 9.38 -1.20 -3.53
C PRO A 30 9.33 0.33 -3.53
N ARG A 31 8.26 0.88 -4.11
CA ARG A 31 7.86 2.29 -3.98
C ARG A 31 6.37 2.42 -4.28
N PRO A 32 5.73 3.55 -3.96
CA PRO A 32 4.34 3.76 -4.33
C PRO A 32 4.13 3.66 -5.84
N ARG A 33 3.03 3.02 -6.24
CA ARG A 33 2.70 2.71 -7.64
C ARG A 33 3.70 1.74 -8.32
N ALA A 34 4.51 1.02 -7.54
CA ALA A 34 5.26 -0.13 -8.01
C ALA A 34 5.03 -1.30 -7.07
N THR A 35 4.50 -2.41 -7.59
CA THR A 35 4.24 -3.62 -6.82
C THR A 35 5.06 -4.77 -7.36
N LEU A 36 5.74 -5.50 -6.49
CA LEU A 36 6.34 -6.79 -6.80
C LEU A 36 5.50 -7.91 -6.17
N VAL A 37 5.02 -8.81 -7.01
CA VAL A 37 4.30 -10.02 -6.62
C VAL A 37 5.22 -11.21 -6.82
N THR A 38 5.58 -11.92 -5.75
CA THR A 38 6.35 -13.17 -5.84
C THR A 38 5.45 -14.35 -5.46
N ILE A 39 5.49 -15.42 -6.24
CA ILE A 39 4.57 -16.56 -6.12
C ILE A 39 5.37 -17.84 -5.90
N THR A 40 4.94 -18.67 -4.95
CA THR A 40 5.51 -20.00 -4.74
C THR A 40 4.43 -21.08 -4.60
N GLY A 41 4.82 -22.32 -4.90
CA GLY A 41 3.96 -23.49 -4.77
C GLY A 41 3.06 -23.73 -5.99
N ARG A 42 1.97 -24.46 -5.78
CA ARG A 42 1.00 -24.83 -6.82
C ARG A 42 -0.26 -24.02 -6.63
N ASP A 43 -0.53 -23.09 -7.55
CA ASP A 43 -1.74 -22.29 -7.48
C ASP A 43 -2.91 -23.02 -8.14
N VAL A 44 -3.82 -23.52 -7.31
CA VAL A 44 -5.03 -24.24 -7.73
C VAL A 44 -6.29 -23.38 -7.69
N ASP A 45 -6.15 -22.04 -7.73
CA ASP A 45 -7.25 -21.06 -7.55
C ASP A 45 -7.84 -21.04 -6.13
N GLU A 46 -7.12 -21.58 -5.15
CA GLU A 46 -7.57 -21.60 -3.74
C GLU A 46 -7.64 -20.21 -3.09
N LEU A 47 -6.93 -19.23 -3.66
CA LEU A 47 -6.91 -17.85 -3.17
C LEU A 47 -7.99 -16.96 -3.80
N GLY A 48 -8.70 -17.46 -4.82
CA GLY A 48 -9.73 -16.70 -5.54
C GLY A 48 -9.25 -15.31 -5.99
N ASP A 49 -10.03 -14.27 -5.69
CA ASP A 49 -9.70 -12.87 -6.04
C ASP A 49 -8.73 -12.19 -5.06
N ALA A 50 -8.29 -12.85 -3.99
CA ALA A 50 -7.44 -12.21 -2.99
C ALA A 50 -6.14 -11.63 -3.59
N PRO A 51 -5.43 -12.30 -4.52
CA PRO A 51 -4.22 -11.74 -5.12
C PRO A 51 -4.47 -10.46 -5.93
N THR A 52 -5.50 -10.44 -6.78
CA THR A 52 -5.83 -9.27 -7.60
C THR A 52 -6.42 -8.14 -6.76
N ALA A 53 -7.14 -8.45 -5.68
CA ALA A 53 -7.62 -7.47 -4.72
C ALA A 53 -6.48 -6.72 -4.00
N GLU A 54 -5.34 -7.37 -3.71
CA GLU A 54 -4.20 -6.67 -3.11
C GLU A 54 -3.52 -5.71 -4.11
N VAL A 55 -3.48 -6.07 -5.40
CA VAL A 55 -3.00 -5.15 -6.45
C VAL A 55 -3.98 -3.98 -6.65
N ASP A 56 -5.29 -4.24 -6.63
CA ASP A 56 -6.31 -3.20 -6.69
C ASP A 56 -6.25 -2.25 -5.50
N ALA A 57 -5.95 -2.76 -4.30
CA ALA A 57 -5.74 -1.94 -3.12
C ALA A 57 -4.57 -0.97 -3.31
N GLU A 58 -3.49 -1.38 -3.97
CA GLU A 58 -2.38 -0.48 -4.30
C GLU A 58 -2.80 0.64 -5.26
N ILE A 59 -3.54 0.29 -6.32
CA ILE A 59 -4.08 1.27 -7.29
C ILE A 59 -5.01 2.25 -6.57
N GLN A 60 -5.84 1.76 -5.64
CA GLN A 60 -6.73 2.61 -4.86
C GLN A 60 -5.96 3.57 -3.95
N ARG A 61 -4.87 3.09 -3.32
CA ARG A 61 -4.06 3.89 -2.39
C ARG A 61 -3.33 5.04 -3.10
N PHE A 62 -2.67 4.74 -4.21
CA PHE A 62 -1.70 5.65 -4.83
C PHE A 62 -2.06 6.09 -6.25
N GLY A 63 -3.21 5.66 -6.77
CA GLY A 63 -3.69 6.02 -8.10
C GLY A 63 -2.92 5.35 -9.23
N ALA A 64 -3.17 5.85 -10.44
CA ALA A 64 -2.62 5.35 -11.69
C ALA A 64 -1.49 6.25 -12.25
N PRO A 65 -0.69 5.74 -13.20
CA PRO A 65 -0.58 4.32 -13.58
C PRO A 65 0.34 3.49 -12.64
N LEU A 66 0.10 2.17 -12.57
CA LEU A 66 0.82 1.18 -11.77
C LEU A 66 1.90 0.45 -12.59
N LEU A 67 3.11 0.33 -12.04
CA LEU A 67 4.13 -0.62 -12.49
C LEU A 67 3.98 -1.93 -11.72
N LEU A 68 3.74 -3.04 -12.42
CA LEU A 68 3.58 -4.36 -11.80
C LEU A 68 4.71 -5.29 -12.21
N PHE A 69 5.40 -5.85 -11.22
CA PHE A 69 6.39 -6.91 -11.39
C PHE A 69 5.81 -8.20 -10.85
N VAL A 70 5.90 -9.29 -11.60
CA VAL A 70 5.43 -10.61 -11.17
C VAL A 70 6.55 -11.62 -11.33
N ASP A 71 6.93 -12.26 -10.23
CA ASP A 71 7.90 -13.35 -10.19
C ASP A 71 7.24 -14.67 -9.76
N PRO A 72 6.69 -15.45 -10.70
CA PRO A 72 6.26 -16.82 -10.49
C PRO A 72 7.40 -17.85 -10.58
N SER A 73 8.68 -17.48 -10.53
CA SER A 73 9.77 -18.43 -10.82
C SER A 73 9.80 -19.63 -9.87
N ALA A 74 9.29 -19.45 -8.64
CA ALA A 74 9.17 -20.48 -7.61
C ALA A 74 7.78 -21.16 -7.58
N ALA A 75 6.88 -20.84 -8.51
CA ALA A 75 5.61 -21.52 -8.71
C ALA A 75 5.82 -22.79 -9.55
N THR A 76 5.21 -23.89 -9.14
CA THR A 76 5.36 -25.20 -9.81
C THR A 76 4.28 -25.43 -10.87
N SER A 77 3.08 -24.88 -10.68
CA SER A 77 2.00 -24.89 -11.67
C SER A 77 0.93 -23.85 -11.32
N VAL A 78 0.14 -23.48 -12.32
CA VAL A 78 -0.94 -22.49 -12.24
C VAL A 78 -2.17 -23.08 -12.89
N ALA A 79 -3.27 -23.22 -12.15
CA ALA A 79 -4.52 -23.70 -12.74
C ALA A 79 -5.07 -22.72 -13.77
N ASN A 80 -5.78 -23.22 -14.79
CA ASN A 80 -6.35 -22.38 -15.85
C ASN A 80 -7.26 -21.27 -15.29
N ALA A 81 -8.05 -21.57 -14.25
CA ALA A 81 -8.91 -20.59 -13.59
C ALA A 81 -8.11 -19.37 -13.04
N VAL A 82 -6.89 -19.60 -12.53
CA VAL A 82 -6.00 -18.53 -12.07
C VAL A 82 -5.54 -17.69 -13.26
N ALA A 83 -5.12 -18.32 -14.34
CA ALA A 83 -4.70 -17.63 -15.57
C ALA A 83 -5.85 -16.81 -16.16
N ASP A 84 -7.07 -17.36 -16.21
CA ASP A 84 -8.27 -16.67 -16.70
C ASP A 84 -8.64 -15.46 -15.82
N ARG A 85 -8.49 -15.60 -14.50
CA ARG A 85 -8.74 -14.52 -13.53
C ARG A 85 -7.75 -13.38 -13.71
N TRP A 86 -6.46 -13.66 -13.82
CA TRP A 86 -5.43 -12.66 -14.12
C TRP A 86 -5.64 -12.01 -15.49
N THR A 87 -5.95 -12.81 -16.52
CA THR A 87 -6.27 -12.32 -17.88
C THR A 87 -7.42 -11.32 -17.84
N SER A 88 -8.51 -11.68 -17.15
CA SER A 88 -9.69 -10.83 -16.99
C SER A 88 -9.37 -9.57 -16.18
N TRP A 89 -8.53 -9.67 -15.15
CA TRP A 89 -8.09 -8.53 -14.37
C TRP A 89 -7.26 -7.55 -15.20
N PHE A 90 -6.28 -8.04 -15.96
CA PHE A 90 -5.46 -7.21 -16.86
C PHE A 90 -6.34 -6.48 -17.89
N ALA A 91 -7.35 -7.15 -18.45
CA ALA A 91 -8.29 -6.53 -19.38
C ALA A 91 -9.04 -5.36 -18.73
N ARG A 92 -9.56 -5.56 -17.51
CA ARG A 92 -10.32 -4.52 -16.77
C ARG A 92 -9.45 -3.37 -16.26
N ARG A 93 -8.17 -3.62 -15.98
CA ARG A 93 -7.24 -2.64 -15.39
C ARG A 93 -6.24 -2.05 -16.39
N ARG A 94 -6.37 -2.35 -17.69
CA ARG A 94 -5.44 -1.88 -18.72
C ARG A 94 -5.15 -0.38 -18.66
N SER A 95 -6.17 0.46 -18.44
CA SER A 95 -6.04 1.92 -18.42
C SER A 95 -5.27 2.47 -17.22
N VAL A 96 -5.10 1.68 -16.16
CA VAL A 96 -4.40 2.08 -14.93
C VAL A 96 -3.05 1.38 -14.78
N LEU A 97 -2.63 0.58 -15.77
CA LEU A 97 -1.33 -0.08 -15.79
C LEU A 97 -0.36 0.70 -16.69
N GLU A 98 0.81 1.03 -16.15
CA GLU A 98 1.91 1.60 -16.93
C GLU A 98 2.63 0.49 -17.69
N ARG A 99 2.93 -0.60 -16.99
CA ARG A 99 3.68 -1.75 -17.50
C ARG A 99 3.51 -2.94 -16.56
N VAL A 100 3.59 -4.14 -17.11
CA VAL A 100 3.65 -5.39 -16.36
C VAL A 100 4.87 -6.18 -16.81
N ASP A 101 5.84 -6.40 -15.93
CA ASP A 101 7.03 -7.21 -16.19
C ASP A 101 6.88 -8.56 -15.47
N ILE A 102 6.96 -9.68 -16.19
CA ILE A 102 6.74 -11.03 -15.64
C ILE A 102 7.97 -11.90 -15.89
N LEU A 103 8.59 -12.42 -14.83
CA LEU A 103 9.71 -13.36 -14.90
C LEU A 103 9.20 -14.81 -14.99
N VAL A 104 9.51 -15.52 -16.07
CA VAL A 104 9.14 -16.93 -16.24
C VAL A 104 10.38 -17.82 -16.20
N SER A 105 10.30 -18.92 -15.44
CA SER A 105 11.39 -19.89 -15.28
C SER A 105 11.19 -21.18 -16.09
N SER A 106 10.03 -21.34 -16.75
CA SER A 106 9.70 -22.53 -17.54
C SER A 106 8.88 -22.18 -18.78
N ARG A 107 8.97 -23.02 -19.81
CA ARG A 107 8.17 -22.89 -21.03
C ARG A 107 6.67 -22.96 -20.76
N TYR A 108 6.26 -23.73 -19.75
CA TYR A 108 4.87 -23.83 -19.35
C TYR A 108 4.35 -22.46 -18.86
N LEU A 109 5.05 -21.84 -17.91
CA LEU A 109 4.70 -20.50 -17.41
C LEU A 109 4.77 -19.45 -18.52
N GLU A 110 5.78 -19.52 -19.39
CA GLU A 110 5.88 -18.63 -20.56
C GLU A 110 4.64 -18.71 -21.45
N LEU A 111 4.16 -19.92 -21.77
CA LEU A 111 2.95 -20.12 -22.56
C LEU A 111 1.69 -19.60 -21.84
N THR A 112 1.54 -19.89 -20.54
CA THR A 112 0.42 -19.39 -19.74
C THR A 112 0.38 -17.86 -19.72
N VAL A 113 1.52 -17.21 -19.53
CA VAL A 113 1.61 -15.74 -19.50
C VAL A 113 1.40 -15.16 -20.90
N ALA A 114 1.93 -15.80 -21.96
CA ALA A 114 1.68 -15.40 -23.34
C ALA A 114 0.20 -15.47 -23.72
N TRP A 115 -0.51 -16.48 -23.22
CA TRP A 115 -1.97 -16.59 -23.34
C TRP A 115 -2.65 -15.40 -22.65
N SER A 116 -2.37 -15.14 -21.38
CA SER A 116 -2.94 -14.00 -20.65
C SER A 116 -2.63 -12.66 -21.32
N ARG A 117 -1.43 -12.49 -21.87
CA ARG A 117 -1.02 -11.31 -22.63
C ARG A 117 -1.88 -11.11 -23.89
N HIS A 118 -2.12 -12.16 -24.65
CA HIS A 118 -2.91 -12.10 -25.88
C HIS A 118 -4.39 -11.79 -25.58
N TYR A 119 -5.00 -12.56 -24.68
CA TYR A 119 -6.44 -12.49 -24.44
C TYR A 119 -6.89 -11.33 -23.54
N SER A 120 -5.99 -10.74 -22.75
CA SER A 120 -6.34 -9.56 -21.95
C SER A 120 -6.46 -8.28 -22.77
N GLY A 121 -5.99 -8.28 -24.02
CA GLY A 121 -5.80 -7.07 -24.80
C GLY A 121 -4.73 -6.13 -24.22
N ALA A 122 -4.02 -6.48 -23.13
CA ALA A 122 -2.94 -5.70 -22.54
C ALA A 122 -1.56 -6.04 -23.16
N GLY A 123 -1.56 -6.47 -24.43
CA GLY A 123 -0.40 -7.00 -25.14
C GLY A 123 0.84 -6.10 -25.14
N ASP A 124 0.63 -4.78 -25.25
CA ASP A 124 1.72 -3.80 -25.28
C ASP A 124 2.28 -3.48 -23.88
N LEU A 125 1.52 -3.80 -22.82
CA LEU A 125 1.88 -3.52 -21.43
C LEU A 125 2.63 -4.69 -20.78
N ILE A 126 2.27 -5.93 -21.13
CA ILE A 126 2.85 -7.15 -20.53
C ILE A 126 4.13 -7.54 -21.27
N ARG A 127 5.24 -7.60 -20.53
CA ARG A 127 6.56 -8.02 -20.98
C ARG A 127 6.96 -9.30 -20.25
N ILE A 128 7.31 -10.33 -21.02
CA ILE A 128 7.75 -11.62 -20.50
C ILE A 128 9.28 -11.66 -20.51
N HIS A 129 9.87 -11.99 -19.37
CA HIS A 129 11.32 -12.07 -19.17
C HIS A 129 11.70 -13.49 -18.77
N ASN A 130 12.79 -14.00 -19.31
CA ASN A 130 13.36 -15.31 -18.94
C ASN A 130 14.76 -15.20 -18.30
N ASP A 131 15.30 -13.99 -18.23
CA ASP A 131 16.57 -13.67 -17.58
C ASP A 131 16.30 -12.96 -16.23
N PRO A 132 16.54 -13.65 -15.10
CA PRO A 132 16.36 -13.07 -13.77
C PRO A 132 17.21 -11.81 -13.54
N ALA A 133 18.44 -11.75 -14.05
CA ALA A 133 19.31 -10.61 -13.83
C ALA A 133 18.78 -9.37 -14.55
N ARG A 134 18.27 -9.52 -15.77
CA ARG A 134 17.61 -8.44 -16.50
C ARG A 134 16.33 -7.98 -15.79
N PHE A 135 15.55 -8.91 -15.25
CA PHE A 135 14.36 -8.57 -14.45
C PHE A 135 14.73 -7.75 -13.21
N ASP A 136 15.78 -8.15 -12.50
CA ASP A 136 16.30 -7.44 -11.32
C ASP A 136 16.78 -6.02 -11.66
N VAL A 137 17.44 -5.83 -12.81
CA VAL A 137 17.83 -4.49 -13.31
C VAL A 137 16.59 -3.61 -13.58
N LEU A 138 15.53 -4.17 -14.17
CA LEU A 138 14.28 -3.43 -14.44
C LEU A 138 13.58 -3.05 -13.14
N LEU A 139 13.54 -3.95 -12.16
CA LEU A 139 12.99 -3.71 -10.84
C LEU A 139 13.76 -2.59 -10.12
N ALA A 140 15.09 -2.67 -10.06
CA ALA A 140 15.94 -1.66 -9.44
C ALA A 140 15.89 -0.31 -10.16
N SER A 141 15.73 -0.31 -11.49
CA SER A 141 15.55 0.94 -12.26
C SER A 141 14.22 1.61 -11.96
N ALA A 142 13.16 0.81 -11.76
CA ALA A 142 11.84 1.32 -11.40
C ALA A 142 11.77 1.78 -9.95
N ALA A 143 12.53 1.14 -9.05
CA ALA A 143 12.60 1.45 -7.63
C ALA A 143 14.03 1.18 -7.13
N PRO A 144 14.89 2.21 -7.01
CA PRO A 144 16.27 2.03 -6.55
C PRO A 144 16.34 1.31 -5.21
N GLY A 145 17.20 0.30 -5.12
CA GLY A 145 17.34 -0.55 -3.92
C GLY A 145 16.34 -1.69 -3.81
N ALA A 146 15.35 -1.76 -4.70
CA ALA A 146 14.41 -2.87 -4.76
C ALA A 146 15.11 -4.18 -5.12
N GLN A 147 14.73 -5.25 -4.43
CA GLN A 147 15.22 -6.60 -4.67
C GLN A 147 14.06 -7.58 -4.57
N ARG A 148 14.20 -8.73 -5.25
CA ARG A 148 13.26 -9.83 -5.05
C ARG A 148 13.38 -10.39 -3.63
N PRO A 149 12.28 -10.74 -2.97
CA PRO A 149 12.32 -11.29 -1.62
C PRO A 149 13.04 -12.64 -1.62
N ALA A 150 13.84 -12.89 -0.59
CA ALA A 150 14.45 -14.20 -0.38
C ALA A 150 13.37 -15.28 -0.17
N PRO A 151 13.59 -16.55 -0.59
CA PRO A 151 12.60 -17.62 -0.42
C PRO A 151 12.13 -17.85 1.03
N SER A 152 12.98 -17.56 2.02
CA SER A 152 12.65 -17.65 3.46
C SER A 152 11.49 -16.73 3.88
N ARG A 153 11.19 -15.69 3.11
CA ARG A 153 10.10 -14.73 3.39
C ARG A 153 8.72 -15.37 3.34
N PHE A 154 8.56 -16.48 2.63
CA PHE A 154 7.31 -17.25 2.60
C PHE A 154 7.03 -18.00 3.90
N THR A 155 8.04 -18.21 4.75
CA THR A 155 7.91 -18.91 6.04
C THR A 155 8.22 -18.04 7.25
N GLU A 156 8.68 -16.80 7.06
CA GLU A 156 8.90 -15.84 8.15
C GLU A 156 7.63 -15.66 9.01
N PRO A 157 7.75 -15.49 10.33
CA PRO A 157 6.60 -15.13 11.16
C PRO A 157 5.92 -13.83 10.68
N ALA A 158 4.60 -13.76 10.80
CA ALA A 158 3.88 -12.50 10.58
C ALA A 158 4.33 -11.45 11.60
N ALA A 159 4.32 -10.18 11.21
CA ALA A 159 4.47 -9.08 12.13
C ALA A 159 3.33 -9.10 13.17
N PRO A 160 3.61 -8.80 14.44
CA PRO A 160 2.60 -8.77 15.50
C PRO A 160 1.75 -7.50 15.39
N ILE A 161 0.99 -7.35 14.29
CA ILE A 161 0.08 -6.22 14.10
C ILE A 161 -1.16 -6.44 14.95
N GLN A 162 -1.38 -5.54 15.89
CA GLN A 162 -2.62 -5.48 16.66
C GLN A 162 -3.53 -4.43 16.06
N ARG A 163 -4.81 -4.76 15.96
CA ARG A 163 -5.87 -3.87 15.51
C ARG A 163 -6.94 -3.81 16.57
N THR A 164 -7.20 -2.63 17.10
CA THR A 164 -8.28 -2.39 18.06
C THR A 164 -9.27 -1.38 17.50
N ARG A 165 -10.55 -1.56 17.85
CA ARG A 165 -11.62 -0.63 17.55
C ARG A 165 -12.35 -0.29 18.83
N ALA A 166 -12.50 1.00 19.11
CA ALA A 166 -13.30 1.50 20.22
C ALA A 166 -14.78 1.57 19.82
N ALA A 167 -15.65 1.74 20.83
CA ALA A 167 -17.10 1.77 20.66
C ALA A 167 -17.58 2.96 19.80
N ASP A 168 -16.84 4.06 19.81
CA ASP A 168 -17.06 5.25 18.97
C ASP A 168 -16.55 5.05 17.53
N GLY A 169 -16.05 3.85 17.21
CA GLY A 169 -15.49 3.51 15.91
C GLY A 169 -14.07 4.02 15.72
N ALA A 170 -13.42 4.68 16.69
CA ALA A 170 -11.99 4.98 16.61
C ALA A 170 -11.19 3.68 16.45
N LEU A 171 -10.11 3.74 15.68
CA LEU A 171 -9.29 2.59 15.34
C LEU A 171 -7.84 2.86 15.73
N ALA A 172 -7.16 1.86 16.27
CA ALA A 172 -5.72 1.87 16.44
C ALA A 172 -5.09 0.64 15.79
N LEU A 173 -3.98 0.85 15.10
CA LEU A 173 -3.06 -0.18 14.61
C LEU A 173 -1.76 -0.03 15.39
N SER A 174 -1.17 -1.12 15.84
CA SER A 174 0.16 -1.09 16.46
C SER A 174 1.04 -2.24 16.01
N SER A 175 2.32 -1.96 15.78
CA SER A 175 3.31 -2.95 15.39
C SER A 175 4.72 -2.45 15.73
N LEU A 176 5.52 -3.29 16.40
CA LEU A 176 6.94 -3.04 16.66
C LEU A 176 7.25 -1.63 17.23
N GLY A 177 6.44 -1.17 18.18
CA GLY A 177 6.60 0.14 18.83
C GLY A 177 6.07 1.35 18.04
N LEU A 178 5.45 1.13 16.88
CA LEU A 178 4.67 2.15 16.16
C LEU A 178 3.19 1.97 16.48
N THR A 179 2.50 3.08 16.73
CA THR A 179 1.04 3.12 16.83
C THR A 179 0.49 4.15 15.85
N PHE A 180 -0.51 3.74 15.09
CA PHE A 180 -1.33 4.58 14.22
C PHE A 180 -2.76 4.60 14.74
N GLY A 181 -3.28 5.78 15.09
CA GLY A 181 -4.68 5.97 15.45
C GLY A 181 -5.46 6.67 14.35
N LEU A 182 -6.75 6.37 14.21
CA LEU A 182 -7.67 7.04 13.31
C LEU A 182 -9.05 7.20 13.95
N SER A 183 -9.57 8.43 13.92
CA SER A 183 -10.90 8.79 14.42
C SER A 183 -11.57 9.82 13.50
N SER A 184 -12.86 10.04 13.71
CA SER A 184 -13.67 10.99 12.94
C SER A 184 -14.25 12.04 13.90
N PRO A 185 -13.56 13.17 14.16
CA PRO A 185 -14.00 14.15 15.14
C PRO A 185 -15.24 14.96 14.71
N GLY A 186 -15.66 14.83 13.45
CA GLY A 186 -16.85 15.48 12.90
C GLY A 186 -17.01 15.17 11.42
N ASP A 187 -18.11 15.64 10.84
CA ASP A 187 -18.43 15.39 9.44
C ASP A 187 -17.39 15.97 8.50
N GLY A 188 -16.91 15.13 7.58
CA GLY A 188 -15.88 15.53 6.60
C GLY A 188 -14.50 15.78 7.23
N ALA A 189 -14.24 15.30 8.45
CA ALA A 189 -12.93 15.39 9.07
C ALA A 189 -12.43 14.06 9.60
N LEU A 190 -11.13 13.82 9.43
CA LEU A 190 -10.41 12.69 10.01
C LEU A 190 -9.27 13.21 10.88
N TYR A 191 -9.05 12.55 12.00
CA TYR A 191 -7.92 12.80 12.90
C TYR A 191 -7.08 11.53 13.02
N THR A 192 -5.81 11.61 12.63
CA THR A 192 -4.84 10.53 12.75
C THR A 192 -3.76 10.87 13.77
N THR A 193 -3.31 9.85 14.49
CA THR A 193 -2.12 9.93 15.34
C THR A 193 -1.06 8.96 14.85
N ILE A 194 0.20 9.37 14.90
CA ILE A 194 1.36 8.51 14.61
C ILE A 194 2.33 8.68 15.77
N ARG A 195 2.70 7.57 16.41
CA ARG A 195 3.61 7.53 17.58
C ARG A 195 4.66 6.45 17.39
N GLY A 196 5.92 6.73 17.74
CA GLY A 196 7.04 5.79 17.63
C GLY A 196 7.86 5.92 16.35
N VAL A 197 8.58 4.85 15.99
CA VAL A 197 9.45 4.83 14.80
C VAL A 197 8.74 4.13 13.66
N ASP A 198 8.39 4.89 12.62
CA ASP A 198 7.77 4.34 11.42
C ASP A 198 8.83 3.88 10.41
N ARG A 199 9.01 2.56 10.33
CA ARG A 199 9.89 1.87 9.38
C ARG A 199 9.11 1.30 8.19
N GLY A 200 7.82 1.62 8.05
CA GLY A 200 6.93 1.01 7.06
C GLY A 200 6.31 -0.32 7.53
N GLN A 201 6.44 -0.69 8.81
CA GLN A 201 5.98 -1.98 9.34
C GLN A 201 4.45 -2.17 9.34
N LEU A 202 3.67 -1.10 9.17
CA LEU A 202 2.21 -1.18 8.94
C LEU A 202 1.84 -1.23 7.46
N GLY A 203 2.82 -1.12 6.55
CA GLY A 203 2.64 -1.13 5.11
C GLY A 203 1.58 -0.13 4.63
N GLY A 204 0.67 -0.61 3.78
CA GLY A 204 -0.44 0.21 3.26
C GLY A 204 -1.63 0.38 4.21
N MET A 205 -1.65 -0.30 5.37
CA MET A 205 -2.85 -0.36 6.22
C MET A 205 -3.34 1.02 6.70
N PRO A 206 -2.49 1.97 7.12
CA PRO A 206 -2.96 3.30 7.51
C PRO A 206 -3.76 4.00 6.40
N PHE A 207 -3.31 3.87 5.15
CA PHE A 207 -3.99 4.48 4.00
C PHE A 207 -5.32 3.78 3.69
N ASP A 208 -5.38 2.45 3.82
CA ASP A 208 -6.64 1.70 3.68
C ASP A 208 -7.69 2.20 4.68
N GLU A 209 -7.29 2.39 5.94
CA GLU A 209 -8.20 2.86 6.98
C GLU A 209 -8.67 4.30 6.74
N ILE A 210 -7.77 5.18 6.27
CA ILE A 210 -8.15 6.54 5.88
C ILE A 210 -9.15 6.50 4.71
N PHE A 211 -8.86 5.74 3.65
CA PHE A 211 -9.72 5.63 2.49
C PHE A 211 -11.09 5.05 2.82
N ALA A 212 -11.15 4.04 3.69
CA ALA A 212 -12.40 3.43 4.12
C ALA A 212 -13.32 4.41 4.88
N ARG A 213 -12.77 5.48 5.47
CA ARG A 213 -13.54 6.53 6.16
C ARG A 213 -13.81 7.76 5.31
N MET A 214 -13.21 7.88 4.14
CA MET A 214 -13.53 8.99 3.24
C MET A 214 -14.95 8.80 2.68
N PRO A 215 -15.73 9.89 2.51
CA PRO A 215 -17.07 9.82 1.95
C PRO A 215 -17.07 9.12 0.58
N ALA A 216 -17.99 8.18 0.39
CA ALA A 216 -18.20 7.50 -0.88
C ALA A 216 -18.66 8.47 -2.00
N SER A 217 -19.29 9.59 -1.63
CA SER A 217 -19.65 10.68 -2.54
C SER A 217 -18.45 11.38 -3.18
N GLY A 218 -17.23 11.11 -2.69
CA GLY A 218 -16.02 11.82 -3.12
C GLY A 218 -15.88 13.22 -2.52
N ALA A 219 -16.77 13.62 -1.60
CA ALA A 219 -16.68 14.90 -0.92
C ALA A 219 -15.31 15.07 -0.22
N PRO A 220 -14.62 16.21 -0.40
CA PRO A 220 -13.28 16.39 0.11
C PRO A 220 -13.29 16.56 1.63
N ILE A 221 -12.33 15.91 2.29
CA ILE A 221 -12.20 15.91 3.75
C ILE A 221 -11.10 16.86 4.23
N THR A 222 -11.17 17.25 5.50
CA THR A 222 -10.04 17.82 6.23
C THR A 222 -9.32 16.71 7.00
N LEU A 223 -8.01 16.58 6.82
CA LEU A 223 -7.19 15.61 7.53
C LEU A 223 -6.30 16.30 8.56
N PHE A 224 -6.42 15.89 9.81
CA PHE A 224 -5.57 16.32 10.92
C PHE A 224 -4.61 15.18 11.26
N VAL A 225 -3.31 15.42 11.20
CA VAL A 225 -2.27 14.42 11.46
C VAL A 225 -1.43 14.91 12.64
N ASP A 226 -1.56 14.23 13.77
CA ASP A 226 -0.71 14.46 14.93
C ASP A 226 0.43 13.45 14.93
N THR A 227 1.65 13.94 14.76
CA THR A 227 2.87 13.12 14.75
C THR A 227 3.76 13.36 15.98
N ARG A 228 3.22 13.99 17.04
CA ARG A 228 3.97 14.16 18.30
C ARG A 228 4.45 12.82 18.82
N GLY A 229 5.71 12.69 19.22
CA GLY A 229 6.28 11.41 19.64
C GLY A 229 6.53 10.41 18.50
N ALA A 230 6.36 10.80 17.24
CA ALA A 230 6.92 10.07 16.10
C ALA A 230 8.36 10.51 15.85
N SER A 231 9.21 9.61 15.37
CA SER A 231 10.61 9.95 15.06
C SER A 231 11.12 9.21 13.83
N ALA A 232 11.97 9.91 13.06
CA ALA A 232 12.80 9.37 11.97
C ALA A 232 12.07 8.35 11.06
N PRO A 233 11.01 8.77 10.31
CA PRO A 233 10.33 7.85 9.41
C PRO A 233 11.30 7.40 8.30
N ALA A 234 11.22 6.12 7.95
CA ALA A 234 11.99 5.58 6.82
C ALA A 234 11.60 6.27 5.51
N GLU A 235 12.50 6.24 4.52
CA GLU A 235 12.29 6.86 3.21
C GLU A 235 11.01 6.36 2.52
N ILE A 236 10.75 5.05 2.59
CA ILE A 236 9.53 4.45 2.04
C ILE A 236 8.24 5.04 2.63
N VAL A 237 8.27 5.47 3.90
CA VAL A 237 7.12 6.10 4.58
C VAL A 237 6.88 7.49 4.00
N ARG A 238 7.94 8.29 3.81
CA ARG A 238 7.88 9.61 3.15
C ARG A 238 7.31 9.48 1.75
N ASP A 239 7.84 8.56 0.96
CA ASP A 239 7.40 8.34 -0.41
C ASP A 239 5.93 7.91 -0.46
N SER A 240 5.51 7.02 0.45
CA SER A 240 4.11 6.59 0.57
C SER A 240 3.18 7.76 0.87
N TRP A 241 3.52 8.62 1.83
CA TRP A 241 2.71 9.81 2.12
C TRP A 241 2.67 10.79 0.93
N SER A 242 3.79 11.00 0.25
CA SER A 242 3.87 11.84 -0.95
C SER A 242 2.93 11.32 -2.05
N ALA A 243 3.06 10.05 -2.41
CA ALA A 243 2.22 9.44 -3.44
C ALA A 243 0.74 9.43 -3.04
N TRP A 244 0.44 9.16 -1.77
CA TRP A 244 -0.92 9.20 -1.25
C TRP A 244 -1.52 10.61 -1.33
N PHE A 245 -0.79 11.65 -0.92
CA PHE A 245 -1.25 13.03 -1.06
C PHE A 245 -1.51 13.42 -2.52
N SER A 246 -0.65 12.97 -3.43
CA SER A 246 -0.86 13.19 -4.87
C SER A 246 -2.14 12.51 -5.36
N ALA A 247 -2.36 11.25 -4.99
CA ALA A 247 -3.53 10.47 -5.40
C ALA A 247 -4.84 10.97 -4.77
N ALA A 248 -4.79 11.34 -3.50
CA ALA A 248 -5.92 11.82 -2.73
C ALA A 248 -6.19 13.32 -2.91
N ARG A 249 -5.37 14.06 -3.69
CA ARG A 249 -5.41 15.51 -3.80
C ARG A 249 -6.81 16.09 -4.01
N ALA A 250 -7.59 15.51 -4.92
CA ALA A 250 -8.96 15.96 -5.21
C ALA A 250 -9.96 15.68 -4.06
N ARG A 251 -9.62 14.75 -3.16
CA ARG A 251 -10.42 14.36 -1.99
C ARG A 251 -9.95 15.03 -0.71
N LEU A 252 -8.94 15.91 -0.78
CA LEU A 252 -8.40 16.65 0.35
C LEU A 252 -8.77 18.12 0.22
N ARG A 253 -9.54 18.61 1.20
CA ARG A 253 -9.81 20.04 1.36
C ARG A 253 -8.60 20.74 1.96
N ARG A 254 -8.04 20.16 3.02
CA ARG A 254 -6.90 20.70 3.77
C ARG A 254 -6.27 19.59 4.60
N VAL A 255 -4.97 19.68 4.83
CA VAL A 255 -4.23 18.80 5.74
C VAL A 255 -3.48 19.66 6.75
N PHE A 256 -3.64 19.35 8.04
CA PHE A 256 -2.88 19.96 9.11
C PHE A 256 -1.99 18.90 9.73
N VAL A 257 -0.70 19.16 9.83
CA VAL A 257 0.26 18.21 10.41
C VAL A 257 0.95 18.87 11.60
N LEU A 258 0.70 18.35 12.80
CA LEU A 258 1.43 18.72 14.00
C LEU A 258 2.68 17.86 14.11
N VAL A 259 3.85 18.50 14.17
CA VAL A 259 5.16 17.85 14.27
C VAL A 259 5.93 18.40 15.47
N ASP A 260 6.61 17.54 16.22
CA ASP A 260 7.52 17.94 17.31
C ASP A 260 8.99 17.56 17.03
N SER A 261 9.24 16.80 15.96
CA SER A 261 10.58 16.40 15.50
C SER A 261 10.97 17.10 14.21
N GLY A 262 12.21 17.60 14.15
CA GLY A 262 12.80 18.17 12.93
C GLY A 262 12.86 17.18 11.76
N ALA A 263 13.14 15.90 12.04
CA ALA A 263 13.17 14.86 11.01
C ALA A 263 11.77 14.59 10.43
N VAL A 264 10.74 14.56 11.28
CA VAL A 264 9.35 14.39 10.82
C VAL A 264 8.91 15.63 10.03
N ARG A 265 9.22 16.84 10.52
CA ARG A 265 8.97 18.10 9.79
C ARG A 265 9.57 18.09 8.40
N PHE A 266 10.84 17.68 8.27
CA PHE A 266 11.52 17.58 6.99
C PHE A 266 10.82 16.60 6.04
N ASN A 267 10.48 15.39 6.52
CA ASN A 267 9.79 14.39 5.70
C ASN A 267 8.41 14.86 5.22
N VAL A 268 7.63 15.52 6.09
CA VAL A 268 6.33 16.09 5.70
C VAL A 268 6.49 17.21 4.68
N ALA A 269 7.50 18.07 4.84
CA ALA A 269 7.81 19.13 3.87
C ALA A 269 8.18 18.55 2.50
N MET A 270 9.03 17.52 2.46
CA MET A 270 9.39 16.82 1.23
C MET A 270 8.18 16.11 0.59
N ALA A 271 7.34 15.46 1.40
CA ALA A 271 6.15 14.77 0.91
C ALA A 271 5.12 15.73 0.31
N LYS A 272 4.87 16.89 0.94
CA LYS A 272 3.93 17.88 0.37
C LYS A 272 4.47 18.53 -0.91
N HIS A 273 5.79 18.75 -0.97
CA HIS A 273 6.43 19.32 -2.16
C HIS A 273 6.40 18.33 -3.33
N GLY A 274 6.85 17.10 -3.10
CA GLY A 274 6.86 16.04 -4.12
C GLY A 274 5.47 15.65 -4.63
N SER A 275 4.43 15.86 -3.82
CA SER A 275 3.03 15.62 -4.20
C SER A 275 2.32 16.85 -4.76
N ASN A 276 3.00 17.99 -4.84
CA ASN A 276 2.43 19.26 -5.32
C ASN A 276 1.19 19.68 -4.49
N THR A 277 1.26 19.45 -3.17
CA THR A 277 0.20 19.74 -2.19
C THR A 277 0.60 20.84 -1.19
N ASP A 278 1.59 21.67 -1.52
CA ASP A 278 2.04 22.79 -0.67
C ASP A 278 0.90 23.70 -0.20
N ALA A 279 -0.08 23.95 -1.06
CA ALA A 279 -1.26 24.77 -0.74
C ALA A 279 -2.30 24.05 0.14
N LEU A 280 -2.23 22.71 0.27
CA LEU A 280 -3.16 21.90 1.06
C LEU A 280 -2.58 21.56 2.43
N VAL A 281 -1.25 21.36 2.54
CA VAL A 281 -0.60 20.85 3.75
C VAL A 281 0.02 21.98 4.56
N ALA A 282 -0.59 22.28 5.71
CA ALA A 282 -0.05 23.19 6.72
C ALA A 282 0.70 22.39 7.79
N ILE A 283 1.95 22.77 8.07
CA ILE A 283 2.79 22.16 9.11
C ILE A 283 2.80 23.07 10.33
N HIS A 284 2.46 22.52 11.48
CA HIS A 284 2.44 23.20 12.77
C HIS A 284 3.48 22.58 13.69
N THR A 285 4.23 23.42 14.40
CA THR A 285 5.15 23.00 15.47
C THR A 285 4.65 23.33 16.86
N ASP A 286 3.65 24.23 16.95
CA ASP A 286 2.97 24.58 18.20
C ASP A 286 1.62 23.86 18.29
N PRO A 287 1.36 23.08 19.36
CA PRO A 287 0.08 22.41 19.57
C PRO A 287 -1.11 23.39 19.67
N GLY A 288 -0.89 24.59 20.22
CA GLY A 288 -1.93 25.62 20.36
C GLY A 288 -2.37 26.18 19.00
N ASP A 289 -1.44 26.48 18.11
CA ASP A 289 -1.71 26.90 16.73
C ASP A 289 -2.46 25.81 15.97
N PHE A 290 -2.04 24.55 16.10
CA PHE A 290 -2.72 23.42 15.49
C PHE A 290 -4.16 23.29 16.00
N ALA A 291 -4.36 23.37 17.32
CA ALA A 291 -5.69 23.28 17.92
C ALA A 291 -6.60 24.43 17.48
N ARG A 292 -6.10 25.68 17.44
CA ARG A 292 -6.85 26.84 16.93
C ARG A 292 -7.24 26.67 15.47
N ALA A 293 -6.31 26.20 14.64
CA ALA A 293 -6.59 25.93 13.22
C ALA A 293 -7.68 24.85 13.06
N ALA A 294 -7.60 23.76 13.85
CA ALA A 294 -8.62 22.73 13.87
C ALA A 294 -9.99 23.25 14.34
N GLN A 295 -10.04 24.03 15.42
CA GLN A 295 -11.27 24.61 15.96
C GLN A 295 -11.98 25.56 15.00
N SER A 296 -11.22 26.26 14.13
CA SER A 296 -11.82 27.13 13.10
C SER A 296 -12.62 26.36 12.04
N LEU A 297 -12.32 25.08 11.85
CA LEU A 297 -13.01 24.20 10.90
C LEU A 297 -13.96 23.22 11.57
N LEU A 298 -13.69 22.88 12.84
CA LEU A 298 -14.45 21.95 13.66
C LEU A 298 -14.65 22.56 15.05
N PRO A 299 -15.71 23.37 15.24
CA PRO A 299 -16.06 23.89 16.56
C PRO A 299 -16.19 22.74 17.56
N GLY A 300 -15.46 22.83 18.68
CA GLY A 300 -15.43 21.77 19.70
C GLY A 300 -14.29 20.76 19.55
N PHE A 301 -13.43 20.87 18.52
CA PHE A 301 -12.22 20.06 18.47
C PHE A 301 -11.32 20.34 19.68
N VAL A 302 -10.96 19.27 20.40
CA VAL A 302 -9.99 19.29 21.49
C VAL A 302 -8.84 18.40 21.11
N LEU A 303 -7.63 18.96 21.05
CA LEU A 303 -6.42 18.20 20.79
C LEU A 303 -6.19 17.21 21.96
N PRO A 304 -6.14 15.88 21.72
CA PRO A 304 -5.87 14.93 22.77
C PRO A 304 -4.52 15.19 23.47
N PRO A 305 -4.41 14.90 24.77
CA PRO A 305 -3.12 14.91 25.45
C PRO A 305 -2.16 13.88 24.82
N VAL A 306 -0.85 14.09 25.04
CA VAL A 306 0.21 13.14 24.62
C VAL A 306 0.26 11.97 25.59
#